data_AF-A0A923HTM1-F1
#
_entry.id   AF-A0A923HTM1-F1
#
_cell.length_a   1.000
_cell.length_b   1.000
_cell.length_c   1.000
_cell.angle_alpha   90.00
_cell.angle_beta   90.00
_cell.angle_gamma   90.00
#
_symmetry.space_group_name_H-M   'P 1'
#
loop_
_entity.id
_entity.type
_entity.pdbx_description
1 polymer ?
#
loop_
_entity_poly.entity_id
_entity_poly.type
_entity_poly.pdbx_seq_one_letter_code
_entity_poly.pdbx_strand_id
1 'polypeptide(L)'
;MNKKRDLLIHYDEDKQKFIFYMLDIDRTAELRAKTFDGVSPDVSFFKEKSPEEAERILGSSVFAALDRGSNTKVGIRDYESESEEVMQARLVEAKIAAEKGDPEAQFELYMHYHSQTLRFGLQNDLDRAEAMLLASVNAGYPNAISAFENWPLVKEAAESRIQRETKD
;
A
#
# COMPACT_ATOMS: atom_id res chain seq x y z
N MET A 1 -32.70 6.07 23.09
CA MET A 1 -31.35 5.75 22.56
C MET A 1 -31.34 6.08 21.08
N ASN A 2 -30.41 6.90 20.61
CA ASN A 2 -30.24 7.12 19.17
C ASN A 2 -29.80 5.80 18.54
N LYS A 3 -30.54 5.32 17.53
CA LYS A 3 -30.13 4.16 16.74
C LYS A 3 -28.81 4.49 16.04
N LYS A 4 -27.88 3.54 16.01
CA LYS A 4 -26.61 3.68 15.29
C LYS A 4 -26.89 3.84 13.80
N ARG A 5 -26.19 4.78 13.17
CA ARG A 5 -26.30 5.06 11.73
C ARG A 5 -24.94 4.89 11.07
N ASP A 6 -24.97 4.41 9.84
CA ASP A 6 -23.81 4.30 8.98
C ASP A 6 -23.81 5.48 8.00
N LEU A 7 -22.62 5.94 7.63
CA LEU A 7 -22.41 6.85 6.51
C LEU A 7 -22.06 6.04 5.27
N LEU A 8 -22.87 6.16 4.23
CA LEU A 8 -22.57 5.63 2.91
C LEU A 8 -22.29 6.81 1.97
N ILE A 9 -21.12 6.79 1.34
CA ILE A 9 -20.74 7.76 0.32
C ILE A 9 -20.91 7.06 -1.03
N HIS A 10 -21.77 7.60 -1.87
CA HIS A 10 -21.98 7.14 -3.24
C HIS A 10 -21.50 8.22 -4.21
N TYR A 11 -20.75 7.83 -5.23
CA TYR A 11 -20.43 8.69 -6.35
C TYR A 11 -21.31 8.29 -7.54
N ASP A 12 -22.22 9.19 -7.93
CA ASP A 12 -23.04 9.08 -9.14
C ASP A 12 -22.21 9.63 -10.29
N GLU A 13 -21.54 8.74 -11.02
CA GLU A 13 -20.65 9.08 -12.14
C GLU A 13 -21.38 9.81 -13.26
N ASP A 14 -22.58 9.35 -13.64
CA ASP A 14 -23.36 9.95 -14.73
C ASP A 14 -23.72 11.40 -14.43
N LYS A 15 -24.01 11.70 -13.16
CA LYS A 15 -24.36 13.06 -12.72
C LYS A 15 -23.19 13.84 -12.15
N GLN A 16 -22.01 13.24 -12.05
CA GLN A 16 -20.82 13.82 -11.42
C GLN A 16 -21.11 14.36 -10.01
N LYS A 17 -21.75 13.54 -9.15
CA LYS A 17 -22.19 13.98 -7.80
C LYS A 17 -21.80 13.00 -6.70
N PHE A 18 -21.32 13.55 -5.59
CA PHE A 18 -21.24 12.81 -4.33
C PHE A 18 -22.56 12.90 -3.58
N ILE A 19 -23.05 11.75 -3.14
CA ILE A 19 -24.25 11.62 -2.34
C ILE A 19 -23.88 10.97 -1.01
N PHE A 20 -24.15 11.67 0.08
CA PHE A 20 -23.87 11.24 1.45
C PHE A 20 -25.17 10.76 2.08
N TYR A 21 -25.28 9.46 2.28
CA TYR A 21 -26.44 8.87 2.93
C TYR A 21 -26.12 8.54 4.39
N MET A 22 -26.94 9.06 5.30
CA MET A 22 -26.99 8.54 6.66
C MET A 22 -28.08 7.46 6.70
N LEU A 23 -27.69 6.21 6.92
CA LEU A 23 -28.62 5.07 6.90
C LEU A 23 -28.64 4.38 8.26
N ASP A 24 -29.78 3.79 8.62
CA ASP A 24 -29.84 2.93 9.79
C ASP A 24 -28.95 1.70 9.56
N ILE A 25 -28.25 1.26 10.62
CA ILE A 25 -27.26 0.17 10.55
C ILE A 25 -27.82 -1.14 9.96
N ASP A 26 -29.12 -1.38 10.11
CA ASP A 26 -29.80 -2.57 9.60
C ASP A 26 -29.86 -2.56 8.06
N ARG A 27 -29.89 -1.37 7.44
CA ARG A 27 -29.98 -1.21 5.98
C ARG A 27 -28.67 -1.46 5.25
N THR A 28 -27.56 -1.46 5.97
CA THR A 28 -26.19 -1.65 5.46
C THR A 28 -25.58 -2.98 5.92
N ALA A 29 -26.37 -3.84 6.60
CA ALA A 29 -25.88 -5.10 7.16
C ALA A 29 -25.28 -6.05 6.13
N GLU A 30 -25.93 -6.19 4.97
CA GLU A 30 -25.43 -7.03 3.88
C GLU A 30 -24.12 -6.49 3.29
N LEU A 31 -23.93 -5.16 3.25
CA LEU A 31 -22.69 -4.56 2.75
C LEU A 31 -21.52 -4.86 3.68
N ARG A 32 -21.72 -4.84 5.00
CA ARG A 32 -20.69 -5.19 5.99
C ARG A 32 -20.32 -6.67 5.99
N ALA A 33 -21.26 -7.54 5.61
CA ALA A 33 -21.06 -8.98 5.57
C ALA A 33 -20.28 -9.44 4.33
N LYS A 34 -20.20 -8.61 3.28
CA LYS A 34 -19.41 -8.91 2.07
C LYS A 34 -17.93 -8.70 2.32
N THR A 35 -17.11 -9.53 1.67
CA THR A 35 -15.66 -9.34 1.64
C THR A 35 -15.36 -7.99 0.98
N PHE A 36 -14.62 -7.15 1.69
CA PHE A 36 -14.35 -5.78 1.30
C PHE A 36 -13.10 -5.73 0.40
N ASP A 37 -13.25 -5.29 -0.85
CA ASP A 37 -12.14 -5.08 -1.79
C ASP A 37 -11.57 -3.66 -1.70
N GLY A 38 -11.63 -3.06 -0.50
CA GLY A 38 -11.24 -1.68 -0.24
C GLY A 38 -10.38 -1.52 1.02
N VAL A 39 -10.19 -0.29 1.48
CA VAL A 39 -9.39 0.04 2.68
C VAL A 39 -10.25 0.05 3.95
N SER A 40 -9.93 -0.81 4.93
CA SER A 40 -10.62 -0.86 6.25
C SER A 40 -9.64 -0.55 7.39
N PRO A 41 -9.24 0.73 7.57
CA PRO A 41 -8.31 1.11 8.63
C PRO A 41 -9.00 1.12 10.00
N ASP A 42 -8.30 0.63 11.02
CA ASP A 42 -8.80 0.66 12.40
C ASP A 42 -8.91 2.08 12.96
N VAL A 43 -9.89 2.30 13.84
CA VAL A 43 -10.08 3.61 14.49
C VAL A 43 -8.85 4.01 15.32
N SER A 44 -8.12 3.05 15.88
CA SER A 44 -6.88 3.31 16.64
C SER A 44 -5.83 4.03 15.79
N PHE A 45 -5.67 3.65 14.52
CA PHE A 45 -4.72 4.28 13.61
C PHE A 45 -4.93 5.80 13.48
N PHE A 46 -6.18 6.27 13.48
CA PHE A 46 -6.48 7.71 13.41
C PHE A 46 -6.39 8.40 14.77
N LYS A 47 -6.63 7.68 15.87
CA LYS A 47 -6.52 8.24 17.23
C LYS A 47 -5.10 8.58 17.64
N GLU A 48 -4.11 7.95 17.00
CA GLU A 48 -2.68 8.21 17.24
C GLU A 48 -2.17 9.46 16.50
N LYS A 49 -3.01 10.08 15.66
CA LYS A 49 -2.65 11.22 14.80
C LYS A 49 -3.23 12.53 15.32
N SER A 50 -2.70 13.66 14.84
CA SER A 50 -3.37 14.94 15.06
C SER A 50 -4.73 14.95 14.34
N PRO A 51 -5.72 15.74 14.82
CA PRO A 51 -7.01 15.86 14.16
C PRO A 51 -6.89 16.20 12.67
N GLU A 52 -6.05 17.17 12.32
CA GLU A 52 -5.84 17.62 10.94
C GLU A 52 -5.22 16.53 10.06
N GLU A 53 -4.27 15.77 10.60
CA GLU A 53 -3.65 14.66 9.88
C GLU A 53 -4.64 13.51 9.67
N ALA A 54 -5.43 13.19 10.68
CA ALA A 54 -6.47 12.17 10.60
C ALA A 54 -7.53 12.52 9.55
N GLU A 55 -8.02 13.76 9.54
CA GLU A 55 -8.98 14.25 8.54
C GLU A 55 -8.40 14.19 7.12
N ARG A 56 -7.15 14.64 6.96
CA ARG A 56 -6.44 14.61 5.67
C ARG A 56 -6.32 13.18 5.13
N ILE A 57 -5.88 12.23 5.96
CA ILE A 57 -5.69 10.83 5.55
C ILE A 57 -7.02 10.16 5.25
N LEU A 58 -8.05 10.39 6.08
CA LEU A 58 -9.36 9.81 5.85
C LEU A 58 -9.98 10.35 4.55
N GLY A 59 -9.96 11.67 4.36
CA GLY A 59 -10.45 12.31 3.15
C GLY A 59 -9.71 11.84 1.90
N SER A 60 -8.38 11.77 1.93
CA SER A 60 -7.59 11.27 0.80
C SER A 60 -7.91 9.81 0.48
N SER A 61 -8.11 8.98 1.50
CA SER A 61 -8.44 7.56 1.32
C SER A 61 -9.81 7.38 0.67
N VAL A 62 -10.80 8.19 1.06
CA VAL A 62 -12.14 8.17 0.44
C VAL A 62 -12.05 8.56 -1.03
N PHE A 63 -11.37 9.66 -1.37
CA PHE A 63 -11.27 10.08 -2.77
C PHE A 63 -10.46 9.11 -3.63
N ALA A 64 -9.35 8.57 -3.12
CA ALA A 64 -8.58 7.56 -3.83
C ALA A 64 -9.39 6.28 -4.07
N ALA A 65 -10.20 5.85 -3.09
CA ALA A 65 -11.09 4.69 -3.27
C ALA A 65 -12.17 4.94 -4.32
N LEU A 66 -12.72 6.15 -4.38
CA LEU A 66 -13.71 6.54 -5.39
C LEU A 66 -13.09 6.58 -6.79
N ASP A 67 -11.92 7.21 -6.96
CA ASP A 67 -11.20 7.24 -8.25
C ASP A 67 -10.78 5.85 -8.74
N ARG A 68 -10.43 4.94 -7.83
CA ARG A 68 -10.10 3.55 -8.17
C ARG A 68 -11.32 2.76 -8.65
N GLY A 69 -12.49 3.05 -8.06
CA GLY A 69 -13.73 2.32 -8.35
C GLY A 69 -14.52 2.88 -9.54
N SER A 70 -14.18 4.07 -10.02
CA SER A 70 -14.94 4.76 -11.07
C SER A 70 -14.41 4.48 -12.48
N ASN A 71 -15.29 4.52 -13.49
CA ASN A 71 -14.87 4.45 -14.89
C ASN A 71 -14.21 5.76 -15.34
N THR A 72 -14.70 6.88 -14.79
CA THR A 72 -14.10 8.21 -14.98
C THR A 72 -13.55 8.69 -13.65
N LYS A 73 -12.23 8.92 -13.57
CA LYS A 73 -11.61 9.51 -12.36
C LYS A 73 -12.24 10.88 -12.08
N VAL A 74 -12.60 11.13 -10.83
CA VAL A 74 -13.09 12.45 -10.38
C VAL A 74 -11.99 13.49 -10.52
N GLY A 75 -10.74 13.10 -10.27
CA GLY A 75 -9.58 13.96 -10.51
C GLY A 75 -9.51 15.16 -9.57
N ILE A 76 -10.03 15.04 -8.34
CA ILE A 76 -9.91 16.09 -7.30
C ILE A 76 -8.44 16.36 -6.98
N ARG A 77 -7.61 15.32 -7.04
CA ARG A 77 -6.18 15.38 -6.84
C ARG A 77 -5.53 14.30 -7.69
N ASP A 78 -4.31 14.53 -8.13
CA ASP A 78 -3.51 13.47 -8.72
C ASP A 78 -2.89 12.61 -7.61
N TYR A 79 -3.75 11.82 -6.94
CA TYR A 79 -3.34 10.97 -5.82
C TYR A 79 -2.27 9.96 -6.23
N GLU A 80 -2.21 9.59 -7.51
CA GLU A 80 -1.21 8.69 -8.07
C GLU A 80 0.16 9.39 -8.05
N SER A 81 0.27 10.56 -8.69
CA SER A 81 1.52 11.33 -8.70
C SER A 81 1.98 11.73 -7.30
N GLU A 82 1.07 12.15 -6.41
CA GLU A 82 1.47 12.53 -5.05
C GLU A 82 1.88 11.34 -4.18
N SER A 83 1.19 10.20 -4.32
CA SER A 83 1.60 8.97 -3.65
C SER A 83 2.96 8.52 -4.16
N GLU A 84 3.22 8.66 -5.47
CA GLU A 84 4.53 8.39 -6.05
C GLU A 84 5.60 9.34 -5.50
N GLU A 85 5.34 10.65 -5.41
CA GLU A 85 6.27 11.61 -4.82
C GLU A 85 6.63 11.29 -3.37
N VAL A 86 5.63 10.99 -2.54
CA VAL A 86 5.83 10.59 -1.13
C VAL A 86 6.60 9.27 -1.05
N MET A 87 6.28 8.30 -1.91
CA MET A 87 7.02 7.04 -1.99
C MET A 87 8.47 7.27 -2.40
N GLN A 88 8.74 8.12 -3.39
CA GLN A 88 10.09 8.45 -3.84
C GLN A 88 10.89 9.15 -2.73
N ALA A 89 10.30 10.11 -2.03
CA ALA A 89 10.95 10.76 -0.89
C ALA A 89 11.32 9.75 0.21
N ARG A 90 10.39 8.86 0.58
CA ARG A 90 10.65 7.79 1.55
C ARG A 90 11.74 6.84 1.08
N LEU A 91 11.78 6.49 -0.21
CA LEU A 91 12.82 5.64 -0.78
C LEU A 91 14.20 6.30 -0.75
N VAL A 92 14.28 7.63 -0.93
CA VAL A 92 15.53 8.37 -0.79
C VAL A 92 16.03 8.34 0.66
N GLU A 93 15.15 8.59 1.63
CA GLU A 93 15.48 8.51 3.05
C GLU A 93 15.92 7.09 3.46
N ALA A 94 15.18 6.07 3.02
CA ALA A 94 15.50 4.67 3.27
C ALA A 94 16.86 4.29 2.68
N LYS A 95 17.22 4.76 1.47
CA LYS A 95 18.56 4.56 0.89
C LYS A 95 19.67 5.14 1.77
N ILE A 96 19.50 6.39 2.20
CA ILE A 96 20.49 7.06 3.07
C ILE A 96 20.63 6.31 4.41
N ALA A 97 19.52 5.86 4.99
CA ALA A 97 19.54 5.10 6.25
C ALA A 97 20.18 3.72 6.08
N ALA A 98 19.84 3.01 5.01
CA ALA A 98 20.38 1.69 4.69
C ALA A 98 21.91 1.73 4.44
N GLU A 99 22.40 2.78 3.77
CA GLU A 99 23.84 3.05 3.58
C GLU A 99 24.57 3.28 4.91
N LYS A 100 23.87 3.81 5.92
CA LYS A 100 24.40 3.98 7.29
C LYS A 100 24.29 2.71 8.14
N GLY A 101 23.80 1.62 7.58
CA GLY A 101 23.67 0.34 8.27
C GLY A 101 22.37 0.18 9.05
N ASP A 102 21.34 1.00 8.76
CA ASP A 102 20.04 0.84 9.41
C ASP A 102 19.34 -0.47 8.96
N PRO A 103 19.10 -1.42 9.88
CA PRO A 103 18.55 -2.73 9.52
C PRO A 103 17.13 -2.67 8.98
N GLU A 104 16.30 -1.76 9.50
CA GLU A 104 14.90 -1.63 9.11
C GLU A 104 14.80 -1.03 7.70
N ALA A 105 15.55 0.04 7.42
CA ALA A 105 15.62 0.64 6.09
C ALA A 105 16.18 -0.31 5.04
N GLN A 106 17.18 -1.14 5.39
CA GLN A 106 17.64 -2.22 4.51
C GLN A 106 16.51 -3.20 4.20
N PHE A 107 15.71 -3.60 5.19
CA PHE A 107 14.56 -4.48 4.96
C PHE A 107 13.47 -3.80 4.11
N GLU A 108 13.19 -2.51 4.32
CA GLU A 108 12.25 -1.75 3.48
C GLU A 108 12.70 -1.72 2.01
N LEU A 109 13.99 -1.50 1.75
CA LEU A 109 14.53 -1.51 0.38
C LEU A 109 14.51 -2.90 -0.25
N TYR A 110 14.74 -3.96 0.52
CA TYR A 110 14.53 -5.33 0.06
C TYR A 110 13.10 -5.53 -0.46
N MET A 111 12.09 -5.16 0.34
CA MET A 111 10.68 -5.30 -0.04
C MET A 111 10.36 -4.49 -1.31
N HIS A 112 10.92 -3.27 -1.41
CA HIS A 112 10.75 -2.44 -2.59
C HIS A 112 11.35 -3.08 -3.85
N TYR A 113 12.64 -3.44 -3.84
CA TYR A 113 13.31 -4.00 -5.01
C TYR A 113 12.74 -5.37 -5.42
N HIS A 114 12.34 -6.19 -4.45
CA HIS A 114 11.67 -7.45 -4.74
C HIS A 114 10.31 -7.22 -5.44
N SER A 115 9.51 -6.26 -4.97
CA SER A 115 8.27 -5.87 -5.63
C SER A 115 8.50 -5.34 -7.07
N GLN A 116 9.54 -4.51 -7.26
CA GLN A 116 9.94 -4.02 -8.59
C GLN A 116 10.34 -5.17 -9.53
N THR A 117 11.08 -6.16 -9.02
CA THR A 117 11.44 -7.37 -9.76
C THR A 117 10.21 -8.12 -10.25
N LEU A 118 9.21 -8.32 -9.38
CA LEU A 118 7.98 -9.04 -9.75
C LEU A 118 7.13 -8.26 -10.75
N ARG A 119 7.24 -6.93 -10.76
CA ARG A 119 6.48 -6.04 -11.65
C ARG A 119 7.13 -5.89 -13.02
N PHE A 120 8.45 -5.78 -13.08
CA PHE A 120 9.19 -5.39 -14.28
C PHE A 120 10.15 -6.46 -14.80
N GLY A 121 10.32 -7.58 -14.09
CA GLY A 121 11.17 -8.67 -14.53
C GLY A 121 12.66 -8.31 -14.59
N LEU A 122 13.14 -7.39 -13.75
CA LEU A 122 14.52 -6.91 -13.80
C LEU A 122 15.44 -7.68 -12.84
N GLN A 123 16.43 -8.39 -13.37
CA GLN A 123 17.42 -9.13 -12.57
C GLN A 123 18.21 -8.23 -11.61
N ASN A 124 18.57 -7.02 -12.03
CA ASN A 124 19.32 -6.08 -11.20
C ASN A 124 18.56 -5.68 -9.92
N ASP A 125 17.23 -5.60 -9.99
CA ASP A 125 16.43 -5.33 -8.79
C ASP A 125 16.38 -6.56 -7.88
N LEU A 126 16.39 -7.77 -8.44
CA LEU A 126 16.45 -9.00 -7.64
C LEU A 126 17.77 -9.10 -6.87
N ASP A 127 18.88 -8.79 -7.53
CA ASP A 127 20.21 -8.79 -6.92
C ASP A 127 20.32 -7.74 -5.81
N ARG A 128 19.75 -6.55 -6.03
CA ARG A 128 19.67 -5.49 -5.00
C ARG A 128 18.78 -5.90 -3.83
N ALA A 129 17.65 -6.55 -4.09
CA ALA A 129 16.76 -7.06 -3.06
C ALA A 129 17.51 -8.04 -2.14
N GLU A 130 18.24 -9.00 -2.73
CA GLU A 130 19.04 -9.97 -1.98
C GLU A 130 20.11 -9.30 -1.12
N ALA A 131 20.87 -8.35 -1.70
CA ALA A 131 21.93 -7.65 -0.97
C ALA A 131 21.38 -6.90 0.26
N MET A 132 20.23 -6.23 0.11
CA MET A 132 19.57 -5.53 1.21
C MET A 132 19.01 -6.49 2.27
N LEU A 133 18.42 -7.60 1.86
CA LEU A 133 17.93 -8.63 2.77
C LEU A 133 19.07 -9.21 3.61
N LEU A 134 20.17 -9.61 2.97
CA LEU A 134 21.35 -10.15 3.64
C LEU A 134 21.97 -9.15 4.61
N ALA A 135 22.06 -7.87 4.24
CA ALA A 135 22.56 -6.83 5.12
C ALA A 135 21.69 -6.70 6.39
N SER A 136 20.36 -6.67 6.23
CA SER A 136 19.41 -6.57 7.34
C SER A 136 19.43 -7.82 8.24
N VAL A 137 19.57 -9.01 7.66
CA VAL A 137 19.77 -10.28 8.39
C VAL A 137 21.05 -10.24 9.21
N ASN A 138 22.17 -9.80 8.63
CA ASN A 138 23.45 -9.71 9.32
C ASN A 138 23.42 -8.71 10.48
N ALA A 139 22.58 -7.67 10.37
CA ALA A 139 22.33 -6.71 11.44
C ALA A 139 21.31 -7.21 12.50
N GLY A 140 20.73 -8.39 12.31
CA GLY A 140 19.85 -9.04 13.29
C GLY A 140 18.39 -8.58 13.26
N TYR A 141 17.90 -7.99 12.16
CA TYR A 141 16.52 -7.51 12.08
C TYR A 141 15.52 -8.69 12.05
N PRO A 142 14.56 -8.79 12.99
CA PRO A 142 13.69 -9.96 13.09
C PRO A 142 12.88 -10.27 11.83
N ASN A 143 12.34 -9.23 11.18
CA ASN A 143 11.53 -9.41 9.97
C ASN A 143 12.39 -9.88 8.78
N ALA A 144 13.64 -9.42 8.69
CA ALA A 144 14.57 -9.86 7.66
C ALA A 144 14.99 -11.31 7.86
N ILE A 145 15.26 -11.72 9.10
CA ILE A 145 15.57 -13.12 9.44
C ILE A 145 14.40 -14.02 9.03
N SER A 146 13.18 -13.66 9.40
CA SER A 146 11.98 -14.43 9.02
C SER A 146 11.77 -14.49 7.50
N ALA A 147 11.96 -13.38 6.79
CA ALA A 147 11.87 -13.37 5.33
C ALA A 147 12.96 -14.23 4.66
N PHE A 148 14.17 -14.25 5.23
CA PHE A 148 15.32 -14.97 4.70
C PHE A 148 15.13 -16.49 4.74
N GLU A 149 14.36 -17.03 5.67
CA GLU A 149 14.04 -18.47 5.76
C GLU A 149 13.46 -19.02 4.44
N ASN A 150 12.63 -18.22 3.76
CA ASN A 150 11.98 -18.60 2.51
C ASN A 150 12.65 -17.98 1.28
N TRP A 151 13.69 -17.16 1.45
CA TRP A 151 14.30 -16.41 0.37
C TRP A 151 14.78 -17.27 -0.81
N PRO A 152 15.44 -18.44 -0.62
CA PRO A 152 15.87 -19.27 -1.74
C PRO A 152 14.73 -19.66 -2.68
N LEU A 153 13.57 -20.05 -2.13
CA LEU A 153 12.39 -20.42 -2.92
C LEU A 153 11.78 -19.22 -3.63
N VAL A 154 11.70 -18.09 -2.93
CA VAL A 154 11.17 -16.82 -3.48
C VAL A 154 12.05 -16.33 -4.63
N LYS A 155 13.37 -16.37 -4.45
CA LYS A 155 14.35 -15.95 -5.47
C LYS A 155 14.26 -16.82 -6.72
N GLU A 156 14.25 -18.15 -6.56
CA GLU A 156 14.14 -19.08 -7.70
C GLU A 156 12.85 -18.85 -8.51
N ALA A 157 11.74 -18.57 -7.83
CA ALA A 157 10.48 -18.23 -8.48
C ALA A 157 10.56 -16.90 -9.27
N ALA A 158 11.23 -15.88 -8.70
CA ALA A 158 11.46 -14.60 -9.36
C ALA A 158 12.38 -14.76 -10.59
N GLU A 159 13.50 -15.48 -10.47
CA GLU A 159 14.43 -15.77 -11.57
C GLU A 159 13.73 -16.53 -12.71
N SER A 160 12.94 -17.54 -12.36
CA SER A 160 12.14 -18.31 -13.33
C SER A 160 11.16 -17.43 -14.10
N ARG A 161 10.59 -16.40 -13.46
CA ARG A 161 9.68 -15.46 -14.09
C ARG A 161 10.44 -14.53 -15.05
N ILE A 162 11.55 -13.94 -14.60
CA ILE A 162 12.40 -13.07 -15.41
C ILE A 162 12.82 -13.77 -16.72
N GLN A 163 13.22 -15.04 -16.62
CA GLN A 163 13.63 -15.83 -17.78
C GLN A 163 12.50 -16.14 -18.78
N ARG A 164 11.23 -16.13 -18.34
CA ARG A 164 10.08 -16.28 -19.25
C ARG A 164 9.80 -14.98 -19.99
N GLU A 165 9.76 -13.87 -19.26
CA GLU A 165 9.47 -12.53 -19.81
C GLU A 165 10.57 -12.03 -20.78
N THR A 166 11.78 -12.57 -20.71
CA THR A 166 12.89 -12.24 -21.64
C THR A 166 12.96 -13.11 -22.89
N LYS A 167 12.16 -14.18 -22.97
CA LYS A 167 12.12 -15.09 -24.13
C LYS A 167 10.98 -14.79 -25.11
N ASP A 168 10.00 -14.00 -24.69
CA ASP A 168 8.89 -13.51 -25.51
C ASP A 168 9.22 -12.13 -26.13
#